data_AF-A0A6P1KDY3-F1
#
_entry.id   AF-A0A6P1KDY3-F1
#
_cell.length_a   1.000
_cell.length_b   1.000
_cell.length_c   1.000
_cell.angle_alpha   90.00
_cell.angle_beta   90.00
_cell.angle_gamma   90.00
#
_symmetry.space_group_name_H-M   'P 1'
#
loop_
_entity.id
_entity.type
_entity.pdbx_description
1 polymer ?
#
loop_
_entity_poly.entity_id
_entity_poly.type
_entity_poly.pdbx_seq_one_letter_code
_entity_poly.pdbx_strand_id
1 'polypeptide(L)'
;MAWHSVLTLAFDAQHAGEHARTNLVQRYHQGALRVQKALYPESGEQQGICHVIMLYPPAGIALGDKLDIDIGVKHHAHAVITTPGANKWYGNLPSYTANKQTDDSPSVKKTQKNQETQENSNSCAVQNVTVYLQDDSRFEWLPQENCFYNASLAHATNQFFISPTASVIAWEINLLGREHHGERYSTGEMRLSNLFWRVDEQPKLLLADTLHHCAEHDWFGSPVGLNNHSVFASLWVVPGVDAQKHLIEWVKQLRLFIDHHSLPVSCTQTGEVMIIRYLGDDVRQCFDSFGAVRGEIRTLMWQQASHSPRIWAT
;
A
#
# COMPACT_ATOMS: atom_id res chain seq x y z
N MET A 1 16.01 14.51 12.30
CA MET A 1 16.84 13.32 12.00
C MET A 1 16.04 12.48 11.04
N ALA A 2 16.60 12.19 9.87
CA ALA A 2 15.99 11.27 8.89
C ALA A 2 16.27 9.82 9.33
N TRP A 3 15.25 8.97 9.32
CA TRP A 3 15.37 7.56 9.67
C TRP A 3 15.45 6.70 8.42
N HIS A 4 16.44 5.81 8.36
CA HIS A 4 16.43 4.70 7.40
C HIS A 4 16.08 3.41 8.13
N SER A 5 14.94 2.81 7.77
CA SER A 5 14.50 1.52 8.28
C SER A 5 14.46 0.49 7.16
N VAL A 6 14.91 -0.73 7.46
CA VAL A 6 14.93 -1.85 6.52
C VAL A 6 14.20 -3.03 7.15
N LEU A 7 13.43 -3.77 6.36
CA LEU A 7 12.78 -5.01 6.76
C LEU A 7 12.94 -6.05 5.65
N THR A 8 13.49 -7.22 5.97
CA THR A 8 13.59 -8.34 5.02
C THR A 8 12.90 -9.56 5.60
N LEU A 9 11.93 -10.10 4.85
CA LEU A 9 11.12 -11.26 5.23
C LEU A 9 11.25 -12.38 4.18
N ALA A 10 11.25 -13.63 4.63
CA ALA A 10 11.08 -14.78 3.73
C ALA A 10 10.10 -15.79 4.30
N PHE A 11 9.19 -16.26 3.44
CA PHE A 11 8.15 -17.22 3.76
C PHE A 11 8.39 -18.54 3.02
N ASP A 12 8.28 -19.66 3.72
CA ASP A 12 8.59 -20.99 3.18
C ASP A 12 7.57 -22.03 3.64
N ALA A 13 7.16 -22.91 2.72
CA ALA A 13 6.22 -23.99 3.01
C ALA A 13 6.98 -25.21 3.57
N GLN A 14 6.63 -25.66 4.78
CA GLN A 14 7.33 -26.78 5.43
C GLN A 14 6.98 -28.17 4.85
N HIS A 15 5.85 -28.29 4.15
CA HIS A 15 5.39 -29.54 3.50
C HIS A 15 4.59 -29.15 2.25
N ALA A 16 4.88 -29.75 1.09
CA ALA A 16 4.04 -29.61 -0.10
C ALA A 16 2.82 -30.55 -0.01
N GLY A 17 1.62 -30.10 -0.39
CA GLY A 17 0.39 -30.90 -0.37
C GLY A 17 -0.81 -30.19 0.28
N GLU A 18 -1.91 -30.92 0.50
CA GLU A 18 -3.23 -30.41 0.94
C GLU A 18 -3.22 -29.71 2.31
N HIS A 19 -2.14 -29.85 3.09
CA HIS A 19 -1.97 -29.20 4.40
C HIS A 19 -0.65 -28.42 4.53
N ALA A 20 -0.21 -27.80 3.42
CA ALA A 20 1.00 -27.01 3.41
C ALA A 20 0.94 -25.86 4.42
N ARG A 21 1.90 -25.84 5.35
CA ARG A 21 2.06 -24.76 6.32
C ARG A 21 3.21 -23.85 5.93
N THR A 22 2.90 -22.57 5.75
CA THR A 22 3.87 -21.51 5.48
C THR A 22 4.46 -20.99 6.78
N ASN A 23 5.77 -20.82 6.87
CA ASN A 23 6.44 -20.24 8.03
C ASN A 23 7.24 -19.00 7.62
N LEU A 24 7.29 -18.01 8.51
CA LEU A 24 8.24 -16.91 8.40
C LEU A 24 9.64 -17.41 8.78
N VAL A 25 10.44 -17.77 7.79
CA VAL A 25 11.77 -18.40 7.97
C VAL A 25 12.92 -17.40 8.02
N GLN A 26 12.72 -16.19 7.48
CA GLN A 26 13.66 -15.08 7.60
C GLN A 26 12.95 -13.84 8.10
N ARG A 27 13.57 -13.17 9.07
CA ARG A 27 13.15 -11.87 9.59
C ARG A 27 14.37 -11.07 9.99
N TYR A 28 14.80 -10.17 9.12
CA TYR A 28 15.83 -9.17 9.40
C TYR A 28 15.20 -7.79 9.46
N HIS A 29 15.68 -6.94 10.37
CA HIS A 29 15.25 -5.54 10.41
C HIS A 29 16.38 -4.62 10.86
N GLN A 30 16.35 -3.38 10.38
CA GLN A 30 17.16 -2.26 10.85
C GLN A 30 16.25 -1.04 11.02
N GLY A 31 16.58 -0.14 11.95
CA GLY A 31 15.72 1.01 12.25
C GLY A 31 14.47 0.59 13.01
N ALA A 32 13.31 1.15 12.66
CA ALA A 32 12.09 1.00 13.43
C ALA A 32 11.11 -0.06 12.89
N LEU A 33 11.22 -0.48 11.62
CA LEU A 33 10.34 -1.49 11.04
C LEU A 33 10.42 -2.82 11.80
N ARG A 34 9.27 -3.40 12.14
CA ARG A 34 9.17 -4.69 12.83
C ARG A 34 8.00 -5.49 12.26
N VAL A 35 7.95 -6.76 12.63
CA VAL A 35 6.77 -7.60 12.44
C VAL A 35 6.41 -8.27 13.75
N GLN A 36 5.10 -8.46 13.98
CA GLN A 36 4.64 -9.31 15.07
C GLN A 36 4.97 -10.78 14.82
N LYS A 37 4.70 -11.62 15.82
CA LYS A 37 4.76 -13.08 15.66
C LYS A 37 3.82 -13.50 14.53
N ALA A 38 4.27 -14.42 13.67
CA ALA A 38 3.42 -15.04 12.65
C ALA A 38 2.16 -15.66 13.28
N LEU A 39 1.03 -15.40 12.64
CA LEU A 39 -0.31 -15.84 13.05
C LEU A 39 -0.86 -16.81 12.01
N TYR A 40 -1.71 -17.73 12.47
CA TYR A 40 -2.41 -18.72 11.64
C TYR A 40 -3.89 -18.69 12.03
N PRO A 41 -4.62 -17.62 11.67
CA PRO A 41 -5.97 -17.42 12.17
C PRO A 41 -7.03 -18.20 11.39
N GLU A 42 -6.72 -18.68 10.19
CA GLU A 42 -7.65 -19.41 9.33
C GLU A 42 -7.84 -20.86 9.79
N SER A 43 -8.96 -21.48 9.42
CA SER A 43 -9.35 -22.84 9.82
C SER A 43 -9.40 -23.81 8.64
N GLY A 44 -9.50 -25.12 8.94
CA GLY A 44 -9.64 -26.15 7.92
C GLY A 44 -8.42 -26.26 7.01
N GLU A 45 -8.63 -26.40 5.70
CA GLU A 45 -7.56 -26.52 4.70
C GLU A 45 -6.67 -25.25 4.62
N GLN A 46 -7.16 -24.11 5.12
CA GLN A 46 -6.45 -22.82 5.10
C GLN A 46 -5.60 -22.58 6.35
N GLN A 47 -5.56 -23.48 7.33
CA GLN A 47 -4.84 -23.32 8.60
C GLN A 47 -3.32 -23.08 8.44
N GLY A 48 -2.76 -23.42 7.28
CA GLY A 48 -1.35 -23.27 6.95
C GLY A 48 -0.94 -21.87 6.46
N ILE A 49 -1.90 -20.96 6.21
CA ILE A 49 -1.63 -19.63 5.66
C ILE A 49 -1.01 -18.73 6.73
N CYS A 50 0.14 -18.14 6.42
CA CYS A 50 0.91 -17.33 7.36
C CYS A 50 0.49 -15.86 7.29
N HIS A 51 -0.10 -15.35 8.38
CA HIS A 51 -0.45 -13.93 8.52
C HIS A 51 0.63 -13.20 9.32
N VAL A 52 1.10 -12.07 8.82
CA VAL A 52 2.08 -11.21 9.50
C VAL A 52 1.56 -9.78 9.58
N ILE A 53 1.66 -9.19 10.77
CA ILE A 53 1.36 -7.78 11.00
C ILE A 53 2.66 -7.00 10.96
N MET A 54 2.83 -6.15 9.96
CA MET A 54 3.95 -5.23 9.81
C MET A 54 3.71 -3.96 10.62
N LEU A 55 4.74 -3.54 11.34
CA LEU A 55 4.72 -2.38 12.22
C LEU A 55 5.78 -1.38 11.78
N TYR A 56 5.37 -0.11 11.72
CA TYR A 56 6.28 1.03 11.78
C TYR A 56 5.91 1.82 13.04
N PRO A 57 6.58 1.58 14.18
CA PRO A 57 6.25 2.18 15.46
C PRO A 57 6.30 3.72 15.54
N PRO A 58 7.15 4.43 14.76
CA PRO A 58 7.06 5.89 14.68
C PRO A 58 5.66 6.31 14.25
N ALA A 59 5.20 7.47 14.72
CA ALA A 59 3.83 7.93 14.49
C ALA A 59 3.48 8.19 13.00
N GLY A 60 4.45 8.02 12.10
CA GLY A 60 4.34 8.13 10.64
C GLY A 60 5.71 8.39 10.03
N ILE A 61 5.73 8.58 8.72
CA ILE A 61 6.91 8.79 7.89
C ILE A 61 7.09 10.31 7.72
N ALA A 62 8.22 10.84 8.20
CA ALA A 62 8.54 12.25 8.10
C ALA A 62 9.49 12.55 6.93
N LEU A 63 9.65 13.84 6.63
CA LEU A 63 10.55 14.30 5.59
C LEU A 63 11.97 13.73 5.78
N GLY A 64 12.50 13.09 4.73
CA GLY A 64 13.80 12.42 4.71
C GLY A 64 13.81 11.00 5.25
N ASP A 65 12.73 10.51 5.87
CA ASP A 65 12.64 9.11 6.27
C ASP A 65 12.59 8.19 5.04
N LYS A 66 13.21 7.02 5.16
CA LYS A 66 13.23 5.98 4.15
C LYS A 66 12.89 4.62 4.76
N LEU A 67 11.91 3.95 4.18
CA LEU A 67 11.53 2.57 4.50
C LEU A 67 11.83 1.68 3.29
N ASP A 68 12.69 0.67 3.47
CA ASP A 68 12.92 -0.36 2.45
C ASP A 68 12.43 -1.71 2.99
N ILE A 69 11.49 -2.34 2.28
CA ILE A 69 10.82 -3.58 2.68
C ILE A 69 11.00 -4.61 1.57
N ASP A 70 11.71 -5.69 1.85
CA ASP A 70 11.95 -6.81 0.92
C ASP A 70 11.27 -8.08 1.41
N ILE A 71 10.45 -8.69 0.55
CA ILE A 71 9.62 -9.86 0.89
C ILE A 71 9.85 -10.97 -0.14
N GLY A 72 10.32 -12.12 0.30
CA GLY A 72 10.38 -13.35 -0.49
C GLY A 72 9.28 -14.33 -0.09
N VAL A 73 8.51 -14.81 -1.06
CA VAL A 73 7.52 -15.89 -0.86
C VAL A 73 7.94 -17.07 -1.72
N LYS A 74 8.41 -18.13 -1.06
CA LYS A 74 8.97 -19.29 -1.74
C LYS A 74 7.90 -20.21 -2.32
N HIS A 75 8.35 -21.23 -3.05
CA HIS A 75 7.50 -22.22 -3.69
C HIS A 75 6.37 -22.72 -2.78
N HIS A 76 5.13 -22.73 -3.30
CA HIS A 76 3.92 -23.15 -2.60
C HIS A 76 3.58 -22.40 -1.29
N ALA A 77 4.33 -21.36 -0.90
CA ALA A 77 4.03 -20.60 0.31
C ALA A 77 2.84 -19.66 0.08
N HIS A 78 2.00 -19.51 1.11
CA HIS A 78 0.89 -18.56 1.15
C HIS A 78 1.07 -17.63 2.35
N ALA A 79 1.36 -16.35 2.06
CA ALA A 79 1.56 -15.32 3.08
C ALA A 79 0.60 -14.13 2.90
N VAL A 80 0.12 -13.60 4.02
CA VAL A 80 -0.70 -12.40 4.11
C VAL A 80 0.03 -11.39 4.98
N ILE A 81 0.26 -10.19 4.46
CA ILE A 81 0.84 -9.08 5.22
C ILE A 81 -0.16 -7.94 5.29
N THR A 82 -0.38 -7.43 6.50
CA THR A 82 -1.20 -6.25 6.77
C THR A 82 -0.51 -5.35 7.79
N THR A 83 -1.01 -4.12 7.96
CA THR A 83 -0.57 -3.19 9.00
C THR A 83 -1.68 -2.99 10.03
N PRO A 84 -1.39 -2.59 11.28
CA PRO A 84 -2.41 -2.42 12.31
C PRO A 84 -3.16 -1.09 12.23
N GLY A 85 -2.66 -0.13 11.45
CA GLY A 85 -3.27 1.19 11.34
C GLY A 85 -2.67 2.00 10.19
N ALA A 86 -3.24 3.19 10.01
CA ALA A 86 -2.89 4.12 8.95
C ALA A 86 -1.39 4.45 8.91
N ASN A 87 -0.82 4.46 7.72
CA ASN A 87 0.53 4.94 7.48
C ASN A 87 0.50 6.45 7.20
N LYS A 88 0.92 7.26 8.18
CA LYS A 88 0.82 8.72 8.11
C LYS A 88 2.05 9.31 7.45
N TRP A 89 1.86 10.14 6.43
CA TRP A 89 2.94 10.85 5.73
C TRP A 89 2.92 12.31 6.14
N TYR A 90 3.94 12.75 6.87
CA TYR A 90 4.01 14.10 7.42
C TYR A 90 4.65 15.08 6.43
N GLY A 91 4.03 16.25 6.32
CA GLY A 91 4.60 17.39 5.61
C GLY A 91 5.51 18.27 6.45
N ASN A 92 6.30 19.08 5.74
CA ASN A 92 7.07 20.14 6.36
C ASN A 92 6.18 21.35 6.60
N LEU A 93 5.37 21.29 7.65
CA LEU A 93 4.68 22.49 8.11
C LEU A 93 5.75 23.41 8.75
N PRO A 94 5.78 24.72 8.42
CA PRO A 94 6.53 25.68 9.21
C PRO A 94 6.13 25.44 10.67
N SER A 95 7.12 25.15 11.52
CA SER A 95 6.91 24.96 12.94
C SER A 95 5.91 25.99 13.41
N TYR A 96 4.82 25.54 14.05
CA TYR A 96 3.89 26.42 14.75
C TYR A 96 4.72 27.27 15.71
N THR A 97 5.15 28.46 15.26
CA THR A 97 5.73 29.47 16.12
C THR A 97 4.58 29.91 16.97
N ALA A 98 4.44 29.29 18.14
CA ALA A 98 3.59 29.79 19.20
C ALA A 98 3.85 31.29 19.29
N ASN A 99 2.80 32.09 19.08
CA ASN A 99 2.84 33.55 19.12
C ASN A 99 3.61 34.00 20.37
N LYS A 100 4.89 34.34 20.21
CA LYS A 100 5.53 35.28 21.12
C LYS A 100 5.04 36.65 20.67
N GLN A 101 4.09 37.19 21.43
CA GLN A 101 3.80 38.62 21.44
C GLN A 101 5.14 39.38 21.43
N THR A 102 5.39 40.09 20.34
CA THR A 102 6.51 41.03 20.24
C THR A 102 6.07 42.33 20.89
N ASP A 103 6.69 42.65 22.03
CA ASP A 103 6.75 44.02 22.54
C ASP A 103 7.48 44.91 21.53
N ASP A 104 6.92 46.09 21.29
CA ASP A 104 7.39 47.13 20.39
C ASP A 104 8.79 47.64 20.75
N SER A 105 9.73 47.64 19.80
CA SER A 105 10.84 48.61 19.69
C SER A 105 11.56 48.54 18.33
N PRO A 106 12.03 49.67 17.76
CA PRO A 106 12.40 49.75 16.34
C PRO A 106 13.86 49.38 15.99
N SER A 107 13.97 48.62 14.90
CA SER A 107 15.03 48.42 13.89
C SER A 107 16.48 48.90 14.10
N VAL A 108 17.42 47.96 13.89
CA VAL A 108 18.75 48.25 13.31
C VAL A 108 19.02 47.30 12.12
N LYS A 109 19.21 47.89 10.93
CA LYS A 109 19.63 47.20 9.70
C LYS A 109 21.04 46.62 9.87
N LYS A 110 21.22 45.32 9.64
CA LYS A 110 22.54 44.72 9.37
C LYS A 110 22.52 43.91 8.08
N THR A 111 23.56 44.18 7.32
CA THR A 111 23.91 43.82 5.95
C THR A 111 23.91 42.31 5.70
N GLN A 112 23.29 41.90 4.59
CA GLN A 112 23.35 40.56 4.03
C GLN A 112 24.80 40.22 3.62
N LYS A 113 25.35 39.15 4.20
CA LYS A 113 26.39 38.34 3.57
C LYS A 113 25.69 37.06 3.10
N ASN A 114 25.48 36.93 1.80
CA ASN A 114 25.01 35.69 1.19
C ASN A 114 26.11 34.65 1.31
N GLN A 115 25.93 33.75 2.27
CA GLN A 115 26.62 32.47 2.32
C GLN A 115 26.07 31.58 1.21
N GLU A 116 27.02 30.93 0.56
CA GLU A 116 26.95 29.78 -0.32
C GLU A 116 25.61 29.03 -0.33
N THR A 117 25.02 28.99 -1.52
CA THR A 117 23.99 28.02 -1.94
C THR A 117 24.49 26.61 -1.70
N GLN A 118 24.18 26.08 -0.53
CA GLN A 118 24.13 24.64 -0.28
C GLN A 118 22.87 24.12 -0.99
N GLU A 119 23.05 23.22 -1.94
CA GLU A 119 21.98 22.50 -2.61
C GLU A 119 21.08 21.83 -1.55
N ASN A 120 19.93 22.43 -1.26
CA ASN A 120 18.87 21.78 -0.50
C ASN A 120 18.31 20.67 -1.39
N SER A 121 18.86 19.46 -1.28
CA SER A 121 18.16 18.27 -1.72
C SER A 121 16.84 18.23 -0.95
N ASN A 122 15.71 18.52 -1.62
CA ASN A 122 14.38 18.31 -1.05
C ASN A 122 14.26 16.83 -0.66
N SER A 123 14.53 16.52 0.62
CA SER A 123 14.58 15.14 1.09
C SER A 123 13.16 14.60 1.20
N CYS A 124 12.62 13.96 0.17
CA CYS A 124 11.29 13.33 0.26
C CYS A 124 11.27 12.21 1.32
N ALA A 125 10.09 11.94 1.87
CA ALA A 125 9.78 10.70 2.57
C ALA A 125 9.62 9.58 1.54
N VAL A 126 10.22 8.41 1.79
CA VAL A 126 10.25 7.31 0.84
C VAL A 126 9.83 5.99 1.48
N GLN A 127 8.99 5.23 0.78
CA GLN A 127 8.71 3.83 1.09
C GLN A 127 8.88 2.99 -0.18
N ASN A 128 9.71 1.95 -0.09
CA ASN A 128 9.89 0.96 -1.14
C ASN A 128 9.49 -0.41 -0.60
N VAL A 129 8.57 -1.08 -1.30
CA VAL A 129 8.20 -2.47 -1.06
C VAL A 129 8.57 -3.27 -2.29
N THR A 130 9.39 -4.30 -2.10
CA THR A 130 9.78 -5.23 -3.15
C THR A 130 9.37 -6.64 -2.75
N VAL A 131 8.62 -7.30 -3.62
CA VAL A 131 8.06 -8.63 -3.38
C VAL A 131 8.50 -9.58 -4.48
N TYR A 132 9.05 -10.74 -4.08
CA TYR A 132 9.48 -11.80 -4.98
C TYR A 132 8.64 -13.05 -4.71
N LEU A 133 7.89 -13.51 -5.72
CA LEU A 133 7.00 -14.67 -5.63
C LEU A 133 7.55 -15.80 -6.51
N GLN A 134 7.87 -16.94 -5.89
CA GLN A 134 8.29 -18.17 -6.58
C GLN A 134 7.08 -19.02 -7.00
N ASP A 135 7.32 -20.09 -7.76
CA ASP A 135 6.25 -20.91 -8.35
C ASP A 135 5.23 -21.41 -7.34
N ASP A 136 3.97 -21.33 -7.76
CA ASP A 136 2.79 -21.75 -7.01
C ASP A 136 2.60 -21.02 -5.67
N SER A 137 3.36 -19.95 -5.42
CA SER A 137 3.18 -19.12 -4.25
C SER A 137 1.98 -18.18 -4.38
N ARG A 138 1.42 -17.81 -3.23
CA ARG A 138 0.28 -16.91 -3.09
C ARG A 138 0.62 -15.82 -2.10
N PHE A 139 0.40 -14.57 -2.49
CA PHE A 139 0.72 -13.45 -1.64
C PHE A 139 -0.40 -12.42 -1.56
N GLU A 140 -0.57 -11.87 -0.37
CA GLU A 140 -1.56 -10.85 -0.10
C GLU A 140 -0.93 -9.64 0.61
N TRP A 141 -0.87 -8.50 -0.08
CA TRP A 141 -0.39 -7.23 0.46
C TRP A 141 -1.58 -6.32 0.77
N LEU A 142 -1.93 -6.26 2.05
CA LEU A 142 -3.18 -5.66 2.53
C LEU A 142 -2.91 -4.63 3.64
N PRO A 143 -2.06 -3.60 3.40
CA PRO A 143 -1.85 -2.55 4.38
C PRO A 143 -3.17 -1.79 4.64
N GLN A 144 -3.24 -1.13 5.79
CA GLN A 144 -4.23 -0.07 6.02
C GLN A 144 -3.93 1.13 5.11
N GLU A 145 -4.72 2.19 5.23
CA GLU A 145 -4.60 3.38 4.40
C GLU A 145 -3.29 4.15 4.60
N ASN A 146 -2.77 4.73 3.53
CA ASN A 146 -1.85 5.86 3.61
C ASN A 146 -2.67 7.12 3.90
N CYS A 147 -2.22 7.92 4.86
CA CYS A 147 -2.81 9.21 5.18
C CYS A 147 -1.79 10.32 4.88
N PHE A 148 -1.99 11.05 3.78
CA PHE A 148 -1.08 12.10 3.34
C PHE A 148 -1.50 13.45 3.93
N TYR A 149 -0.67 13.99 4.83
CA TYR A 149 -0.91 15.30 5.42
C TYR A 149 -0.44 16.43 4.52
N ASN A 150 -0.97 17.63 4.74
CA ASN A 150 -0.60 18.78 3.93
C ASN A 150 0.92 19.02 4.00
N ALA A 151 1.49 19.49 2.89
CA ALA A 151 2.91 19.69 2.68
C ALA A 151 3.77 18.41 2.67
N SER A 152 3.16 17.21 2.59
CA SER A 152 3.93 15.97 2.44
C SER A 152 4.70 15.95 1.12
N LEU A 153 5.93 15.45 1.15
CA LEU A 153 6.71 15.11 -0.03
C LEU A 153 6.94 13.61 0.01
N ALA A 154 6.05 12.84 -0.60
CA ALA A 154 5.91 11.41 -0.36
C ALA A 154 6.12 10.59 -1.64
N HIS A 155 7.07 9.66 -1.62
CA HIS A 155 7.29 8.70 -2.69
C HIS A 155 7.05 7.28 -2.16
N ALA A 156 6.03 6.60 -2.68
CA ALA A 156 5.75 5.21 -2.36
C ALA A 156 5.85 4.35 -3.63
N THR A 157 6.67 3.30 -3.57
CA THR A 157 6.84 2.36 -4.67
C THR A 157 6.64 0.93 -4.17
N ASN A 158 5.73 0.21 -4.81
CA ASN A 158 5.51 -1.23 -4.62
C ASN A 158 5.87 -1.96 -5.91
N GLN A 159 6.74 -2.96 -5.82
CA GLN A 159 7.16 -3.78 -6.96
C GLN A 159 6.93 -5.26 -6.66
N PHE A 160 6.21 -5.93 -7.54
CA PHE A 160 5.90 -7.35 -7.43
C PHE A 160 6.55 -8.09 -8.60
N PHE A 161 7.47 -9.00 -8.30
CA PHE A 161 8.13 -9.90 -9.23
C PHE A 161 7.51 -11.28 -9.09
N ILE A 162 6.73 -11.69 -10.08
CA ILE A 162 5.77 -12.79 -9.99
C ILE A 162 6.19 -13.89 -10.96
N SER A 163 6.51 -15.08 -10.47
CA SER A 163 6.78 -16.23 -11.36
C SER A 163 5.51 -16.67 -12.12
N PRO A 164 5.60 -17.49 -13.18
CA PRO A 164 4.46 -17.85 -14.02
C PRO A 164 3.26 -18.44 -13.28
N THR A 165 3.48 -19.30 -12.29
CA THR A 165 2.39 -19.95 -11.57
C THR A 165 2.02 -19.27 -10.25
N ALA A 166 2.78 -18.26 -9.83
CA ALA A 166 2.47 -17.46 -8.65
C ALA A 166 1.27 -16.52 -8.88
N SER A 167 0.60 -16.16 -7.78
CA SER A 167 -0.51 -15.20 -7.79
C SER A 167 -0.45 -14.22 -6.62
N VAL A 168 -0.97 -13.00 -6.84
CA VAL A 168 -0.99 -11.94 -5.83
C VAL A 168 -2.32 -11.19 -5.81
N ILE A 169 -2.76 -10.86 -4.60
CA ILE A 169 -3.78 -9.84 -4.32
C ILE A 169 -3.07 -8.71 -3.57
N ALA A 170 -3.14 -7.49 -4.08
CA ALA A 170 -2.54 -6.34 -3.42
C ALA A 170 -3.51 -5.16 -3.46
N TRP A 171 -3.47 -4.30 -2.45
CA TRP A 171 -4.17 -3.02 -2.53
C TRP A 171 -3.35 -1.87 -1.97
N GLU A 172 -3.80 -0.68 -2.31
CA GLU A 172 -3.37 0.58 -1.72
C GLU A 172 -4.59 1.47 -1.54
N ILE A 173 -4.82 1.93 -0.31
CA ILE A 173 -5.89 2.86 0.06
C ILE A 173 -5.22 4.17 0.44
N ASN A 174 -5.64 5.28 -0.14
CA ASN A 174 -5.04 6.59 0.07
C ASN A 174 -6.10 7.59 0.54
N LEU A 175 -5.82 8.25 1.65
CA LEU A 175 -6.59 9.35 2.23
C LEU A 175 -5.76 10.63 2.14
N LEU A 176 -6.33 11.68 1.57
CA LEU A 176 -5.72 13.00 1.48
C LEU A 176 -6.25 13.95 2.55
N GLY A 177 -5.33 14.55 3.30
CA GLY A 177 -5.64 15.54 4.32
C GLY A 177 -6.41 14.96 5.51
N ARG A 178 -6.95 15.86 6.33
CA ARG A 178 -7.86 15.53 7.45
C ARG A 178 -9.09 16.39 7.31
N GLU A 179 -9.99 16.01 6.41
CA GLU A 179 -11.19 16.79 6.11
C GLU A 179 -12.08 17.02 7.34
N HIS A 180 -12.20 16.00 8.21
CA HIS A 180 -12.90 16.14 9.50
C HIS A 180 -12.26 17.15 10.47
N HIS A 181 -11.02 17.56 10.23
CA HIS A 181 -10.32 18.62 10.97
C HIS A 181 -10.08 19.89 10.13
N GLY A 182 -10.70 20.01 8.95
CA GLY A 182 -10.59 21.16 8.06
C GLY A 182 -9.24 21.30 7.34
N GLU A 183 -8.37 20.29 7.41
CA GLU A 183 -7.07 20.30 6.71
C GLU A 183 -7.23 19.76 5.28
N ARG A 184 -6.93 20.61 4.29
CA ARG A 184 -6.85 20.24 2.88
C ARG A 184 -5.40 19.97 2.47
N TYR A 185 -5.22 19.07 1.50
CA TYR A 185 -3.93 18.86 0.84
C TYR A 185 -3.67 19.98 -0.17
N SER A 186 -3.14 21.12 0.29
CA SER A 186 -2.99 22.34 -0.52
C SER A 186 -1.56 22.59 -0.99
N THR A 187 -0.58 21.94 -0.36
CA THR A 187 0.85 22.00 -0.71
C THR A 187 1.43 20.60 -0.61
N GLY A 188 2.53 20.35 -1.32
CA GLY A 188 3.22 19.08 -1.31
C GLY A 188 3.11 18.30 -2.60
N GLU A 189 3.68 17.11 -2.60
CA GLU A 189 3.89 16.26 -3.75
C GLU A 189 3.78 14.80 -3.35
N MET A 190 3.08 14.01 -4.16
CA MET A 190 2.91 12.58 -3.95
C MET A 190 3.22 11.84 -5.24
N ARG A 191 4.11 10.85 -5.15
CA ARG A 191 4.44 9.90 -6.20
C ARG A 191 4.13 8.50 -5.72
N LEU A 192 3.15 7.85 -6.33
CA LEU A 192 2.80 6.46 -6.07
C LEU A 192 3.15 5.62 -7.31
N SER A 193 3.71 4.45 -7.12
CA SER A 193 4.05 3.54 -8.22
C SER A 193 3.86 2.09 -7.79
N ASN A 194 2.88 1.42 -8.41
CA ASN A 194 2.61 0.01 -8.19
C ASN A 194 2.92 -0.76 -9.47
N LEU A 195 3.99 -1.54 -9.46
CA LEU A 195 4.54 -2.23 -10.63
C LEU A 195 4.41 -3.75 -10.47
N PHE A 196 3.80 -4.39 -11.45
CA PHE A 196 3.61 -5.84 -11.46
C PHE A 196 4.36 -6.44 -12.64
N TRP A 197 5.34 -7.28 -12.36
CA TRP A 197 6.21 -7.93 -13.33
C TRP A 197 5.95 -9.42 -13.32
N ARG A 198 5.73 -9.99 -14.50
CA ARG A 198 5.88 -11.43 -14.71
C ARG A 198 7.36 -11.71 -14.95
N VAL A 199 7.94 -12.63 -14.19
CA VAL A 199 9.35 -13.01 -14.30
C VAL A 199 9.44 -14.46 -14.74
N ASP A 200 9.88 -14.66 -15.98
CA ASP A 200 10.25 -15.93 -16.60
C ASP A 200 11.63 -15.74 -17.29
N GLU A 201 11.92 -16.41 -18.41
CA GLU A 201 13.15 -16.18 -19.20
C GLU A 201 13.36 -14.71 -19.62
N GLN A 202 12.27 -13.99 -19.90
CA GLN A 202 12.27 -12.55 -20.21
C GLN A 202 11.24 -11.83 -19.32
N PRO A 203 11.67 -10.93 -18.42
CA PRO A 203 10.74 -10.17 -17.58
C PRO A 203 9.77 -9.31 -18.40
N LYS A 204 8.48 -9.38 -18.08
CA LYS A 204 7.41 -8.61 -18.72
C LYS A 204 6.68 -7.76 -17.69
N LEU A 205 6.64 -6.44 -17.90
CA LEU A 205 5.79 -5.55 -17.13
C LEU A 205 4.32 -5.81 -17.50
N LEU A 206 3.52 -6.25 -16.53
CA LEU A 206 2.09 -6.51 -16.70
C LEU A 206 1.27 -5.23 -16.49
N LEU A 207 1.63 -4.45 -15.47
CA LEU A 207 0.97 -3.20 -15.12
C LEU A 207 1.95 -2.25 -14.45
N ALA A 208 1.90 -0.98 -14.86
CA ALA A 208 2.44 0.14 -14.12
C ALA A 208 1.29 1.10 -13.76
N ASP A 209 0.88 1.06 -12.50
CA ASP A 209 -0.10 1.98 -11.94
C ASP A 209 0.64 3.10 -11.23
N THR A 210 0.82 4.23 -11.92
CA THR A 210 1.62 5.35 -11.44
C THR A 210 0.77 6.59 -11.30
N LEU A 211 1.00 7.31 -10.20
CA LEU A 211 0.36 8.58 -9.91
C LEU A 211 1.45 9.57 -9.51
N HIS A 212 1.48 10.72 -10.15
CA HIS A 212 2.28 11.86 -9.72
C HIS A 212 1.36 13.05 -9.57
N HIS A 213 1.24 13.55 -8.34
CA HIS A 213 0.38 14.65 -8.02
C HIS A 213 1.11 15.73 -7.22
N CYS A 214 1.00 16.96 -7.71
CA CYS A 214 1.42 18.17 -7.01
C CYS A 214 0.17 18.91 -6.55
N ALA A 215 0.12 19.33 -5.29
CA ALA A 215 -1.08 19.95 -4.70
C ALA A 215 -1.53 21.25 -5.40
N GLU A 216 -0.64 21.89 -6.14
CA GLU A 216 -0.92 23.10 -6.94
C GLU A 216 -1.78 22.82 -8.17
N HIS A 217 -1.89 21.55 -8.59
CA HIS A 217 -2.76 21.16 -9.69
C HIS A 217 -4.22 21.01 -9.22
N ASP A 218 -5.17 21.42 -10.06
CA ASP A 218 -6.61 21.22 -9.84
C ASP A 218 -7.03 19.76 -10.07
N TRP A 219 -6.37 18.82 -9.41
CA TRP A 219 -6.70 17.40 -9.42
C TRP A 219 -7.75 17.07 -8.36
N PHE A 220 -7.69 17.73 -7.21
CA PHE A 220 -8.62 17.50 -6.11
C PHE A 220 -10.05 17.88 -6.52
N GLY A 221 -10.26 19.08 -7.06
CA GLY A 221 -11.59 19.60 -7.41
C GLY A 221 -12.12 19.12 -8.76
N SER A 222 -11.24 18.66 -9.65
CA SER A 222 -11.61 18.33 -11.02
C SER A 222 -12.38 17.01 -11.14
N PRO A 223 -13.45 16.94 -11.97
CA PRO A 223 -14.19 15.71 -12.25
C PRO A 223 -13.38 14.59 -12.92
N VAL A 224 -12.26 14.92 -13.58
CA VAL A 224 -11.34 13.92 -14.15
C VAL A 224 -10.19 13.54 -13.19
N GLY A 225 -10.14 14.19 -12.02
CA GLY A 225 -9.28 13.86 -10.90
C GLY A 225 -10.07 13.17 -9.79
N LEU A 226 -10.05 13.75 -8.60
CA LEU A 226 -10.75 13.20 -7.43
C LEU A 226 -12.20 13.68 -7.29
N ASN A 227 -12.65 14.65 -8.10
CA ASN A 227 -14.03 15.15 -8.06
C ASN A 227 -14.48 15.58 -6.65
N ASN A 228 -13.60 16.23 -5.89
CA ASN A 228 -13.76 16.65 -4.50
C ASN A 228 -13.83 15.52 -3.46
N HIS A 229 -13.45 14.30 -3.84
CA HIS A 229 -13.32 13.18 -2.90
C HIS A 229 -11.93 13.12 -2.26
N SER A 230 -11.86 12.68 -1.01
CA SER A 230 -10.60 12.59 -0.25
C SER A 230 -9.97 11.20 -0.21
N VAL A 231 -10.73 10.17 -0.56
CA VAL A 231 -10.28 8.77 -0.54
C VAL A 231 -10.29 8.21 -1.95
N PHE A 232 -9.13 7.71 -2.38
CA PHE A 232 -9.01 6.94 -3.61
C PHE A 232 -8.18 5.69 -3.33
N ALA A 233 -8.56 4.58 -3.93
CA ALA A 233 -7.91 3.31 -3.67
C ALA A 233 -7.93 2.40 -4.88
N SER A 234 -7.02 1.43 -4.87
CA SER A 234 -6.87 0.44 -5.92
C SER A 234 -6.54 -0.92 -5.33
N LEU A 235 -7.21 -1.95 -5.85
CA LEU A 235 -6.92 -3.36 -5.56
C LEU A 235 -6.56 -4.02 -6.88
N TRP A 236 -5.44 -4.72 -6.90
CA TRP A 236 -4.91 -5.44 -8.06
C TRP A 236 -4.87 -6.93 -7.77
N VAL A 237 -5.26 -7.73 -8.77
CA VAL A 237 -5.12 -9.18 -8.75
C VAL A 237 -4.35 -9.63 -9.97
N VAL A 238 -3.28 -10.38 -9.73
CA VAL A 238 -2.52 -11.06 -10.79
C VAL A 238 -2.64 -12.57 -10.55
N PRO A 239 -3.44 -13.30 -11.35
CA PRO A 239 -3.48 -14.75 -11.27
C PRO A 239 -2.21 -15.38 -11.89
N GLY A 240 -1.96 -16.65 -11.57
CA GLY A 240 -0.99 -17.47 -12.31
C GLY A 240 -1.42 -17.64 -13.77
N VAL A 241 -0.46 -17.90 -14.67
CA VAL A 241 -0.68 -17.97 -16.13
C VAL A 241 -1.79 -18.96 -16.50
N ASP A 242 -1.80 -20.15 -15.91
CA ASP A 242 -2.81 -21.18 -16.20
C ASP A 242 -4.24 -20.77 -15.80
N ALA A 243 -4.37 -19.88 -14.82
CA ALA A 243 -5.63 -19.34 -14.34
C ALA A 243 -6.15 -18.18 -15.19
N GLN A 244 -5.32 -17.57 -16.05
CA GLN A 244 -5.71 -16.38 -16.85
C GLN A 244 -6.86 -16.64 -17.81
N LYS A 245 -7.03 -17.88 -18.29
CA LYS A 245 -8.16 -18.28 -19.12
C LYS A 245 -9.53 -18.04 -18.44
N HIS A 246 -9.56 -17.95 -17.11
CA HIS A 246 -10.78 -17.69 -16.33
C HIS A 246 -10.97 -16.20 -15.99
N LEU A 247 -9.98 -15.35 -16.22
CA LEU A 247 -9.95 -13.97 -15.73
C LEU A 247 -11.15 -13.14 -16.20
N ILE A 248 -11.50 -13.23 -17.49
CA ILE A 248 -12.65 -12.50 -18.05
C ILE A 248 -13.96 -12.92 -17.37
N GLU A 249 -14.11 -14.21 -17.07
CA GLU A 249 -15.31 -14.73 -16.42
C GLU A 249 -15.36 -14.30 -14.94
N TRP A 250 -14.24 -14.38 -14.23
CA TRP A 250 -14.14 -13.87 -12.87
C TRP A 250 -14.44 -12.38 -12.75
N VAL A 251 -14.00 -11.56 -13.72
CA VAL A 251 -14.35 -10.13 -13.76
C VAL A 251 -15.85 -9.92 -13.89
N LYS A 252 -16.55 -10.72 -14.72
CA LYS A 252 -18.01 -10.63 -14.84
C LYS A 252 -18.71 -11.03 -13.55
N GLN A 253 -18.29 -12.14 -12.94
CA GLN A 253 -18.85 -12.63 -11.68
C GLN A 253 -18.63 -11.62 -10.55
N LEU A 254 -17.43 -11.03 -10.48
CA LEU A 254 -17.11 -10.02 -9.48
C LEU A 254 -17.92 -8.73 -9.68
N ARG A 255 -18.19 -8.32 -10.93
CA ARG A 255 -19.08 -7.18 -11.22
C ARG A 255 -20.51 -7.46 -10.75
N LEU A 256 -21.05 -8.65 -11.02
CA LEU A 256 -22.37 -9.04 -10.52
C LEU A 256 -22.41 -9.06 -8.99
N PHE A 257 -21.35 -9.55 -8.34
CA PHE A 257 -21.20 -9.51 -6.89
C PHE A 257 -21.19 -8.08 -6.36
N ILE A 258 -20.40 -7.19 -6.97
CA ILE A 258 -20.32 -5.76 -6.63
C ILE A 258 -21.69 -5.09 -6.75
N ASP A 259 -22.40 -5.31 -7.86
CA ASP A 259 -23.72 -4.74 -8.11
C ASP A 259 -24.75 -5.27 -7.10
N HIS A 260 -24.77 -6.59 -6.86
CA HIS A 260 -25.70 -7.23 -5.92
C HIS A 260 -25.54 -6.70 -4.50
N HIS A 261 -24.30 -6.45 -4.07
CA HIS A 261 -24.00 -5.93 -2.73
C HIS A 261 -23.93 -4.39 -2.69
N SER A 262 -24.17 -3.71 -3.82
CA SER A 262 -24.09 -2.26 -3.95
C SER A 262 -22.75 -1.68 -3.43
N LEU A 263 -21.64 -2.37 -3.73
CA LEU A 263 -20.32 -1.92 -3.30
C LEU A 263 -19.88 -0.72 -4.15
N PRO A 264 -19.38 0.38 -3.56
CA PRO A 264 -18.95 1.61 -4.25
C PRO A 264 -17.58 1.46 -4.92
N VAL A 265 -17.38 0.36 -5.65
CA VAL A 265 -16.14 0.05 -6.35
C VAL A 265 -16.44 -0.37 -7.77
N SER A 266 -15.47 -0.19 -8.67
CA SER A 266 -15.59 -0.62 -10.06
C SER A 266 -14.50 -1.61 -10.40
N CYS A 267 -14.86 -2.74 -11.02
CA CYS A 267 -13.91 -3.76 -11.47
C CYS A 267 -13.68 -3.68 -12.98
N THR A 268 -12.42 -3.66 -13.40
CA THR A 268 -11.96 -3.74 -14.78
C THR A 268 -10.82 -4.75 -14.93
N GLN A 269 -10.34 -4.94 -16.15
CA GLN A 269 -9.20 -5.80 -16.47
C GLN A 269 -8.32 -5.06 -17.47
N THR A 270 -7.00 -5.16 -17.30
CA THR A 270 -6.00 -4.73 -18.29
C THR A 270 -5.00 -5.86 -18.48
N GLY A 271 -4.97 -6.45 -19.68
CA GLY A 271 -4.13 -7.61 -19.96
C GLY A 271 -4.37 -8.75 -18.97
N GLU A 272 -3.35 -9.06 -18.18
CA GLU A 272 -3.33 -10.16 -17.21
C GLU A 272 -3.73 -9.73 -15.79
N VAL A 273 -4.10 -8.46 -15.60
CA VAL A 273 -4.35 -7.88 -14.27
C VAL A 273 -5.81 -7.47 -14.12
N MET A 274 -6.44 -7.95 -13.04
CA MET A 274 -7.74 -7.44 -12.58
C MET A 274 -7.51 -6.19 -11.73
N ILE A 275 -8.31 -5.14 -11.94
CA ILE A 275 -8.16 -3.86 -11.25
C ILE A 275 -9.51 -3.45 -10.68
N ILE A 276 -9.55 -3.17 -9.38
CA ILE A 276 -10.72 -2.65 -8.69
C ILE A 276 -10.38 -1.27 -8.14
N ARG A 277 -11.21 -0.26 -8.42
CA ARG A 277 -10.98 1.13 -8.01
C ARG A 277 -12.11 1.61 -7.09
N TYR A 278 -11.75 2.42 -6.11
CA TYR A 278 -12.65 3.17 -5.23
C TYR A 278 -12.35 4.67 -5.34
N LEU A 279 -13.39 5.49 -5.32
CA LEU A 279 -13.32 6.94 -5.15
C LEU A 279 -14.50 7.37 -4.26
N GLY A 280 -14.22 8.09 -3.18
CA GLY A 280 -15.23 8.51 -2.20
C GLY A 280 -14.62 9.21 -0.99
N ASP A 281 -15.38 9.28 0.11
CA ASP A 281 -14.99 10.07 1.29
C ASP A 281 -14.85 9.21 2.56
N ASP A 282 -15.06 7.89 2.45
CA ASP A 282 -15.13 6.99 3.59
C ASP A 282 -14.10 5.85 3.43
N VAL A 283 -13.00 5.98 4.17
CA VAL A 283 -11.95 4.96 4.26
C VAL A 283 -12.51 3.64 4.75
N ARG A 284 -13.45 3.64 5.70
CA ARG A 284 -14.04 2.43 6.23
C ARG A 284 -14.88 1.73 5.18
N GLN A 285 -15.71 2.48 4.46
CA GLN A 285 -16.48 1.95 3.34
C GLN A 285 -15.58 1.37 2.25
N CYS A 286 -14.48 2.05 1.91
CA CYS A 286 -13.47 1.52 0.98
C CYS A 286 -12.90 0.20 1.48
N PHE A 287 -12.46 0.17 2.74
CA PHE A 287 -11.84 -1.00 3.36
C PHE A 287 -12.79 -2.19 3.43
N ASP A 288 -14.04 -1.98 3.83
CA ASP A 288 -15.06 -3.02 3.89
C ASP A 288 -15.40 -3.55 2.48
N SER A 289 -15.46 -2.66 1.48
CA SER A 289 -15.69 -3.04 0.08
C SER A 289 -14.54 -3.88 -0.48
N PHE A 290 -13.30 -3.47 -0.22
CA PHE A 290 -12.11 -4.22 -0.62
C PHE A 290 -11.99 -5.55 0.12
N GLY A 291 -12.36 -5.60 1.39
CA GLY A 291 -12.44 -6.84 2.17
C GLY A 291 -13.45 -7.83 1.59
N ALA A 292 -14.65 -7.36 1.23
CA ALA A 292 -15.67 -8.18 0.58
C ALA A 292 -15.23 -8.70 -0.80
N VAL A 293 -14.71 -7.80 -1.64
CA VAL A 293 -14.18 -8.12 -2.97
C VAL A 293 -13.02 -9.12 -2.88
N ARG A 294 -12.08 -8.92 -1.94
CA ARG A 294 -11.00 -9.87 -1.69
C ARG A 294 -11.55 -11.25 -1.33
N GLY A 295 -12.57 -11.31 -0.46
CA GLY A 295 -13.23 -12.56 -0.10
C GLY A 295 -13.76 -13.30 -1.32
N GLU A 296 -14.46 -12.60 -2.20
CA GLU A 296 -14.97 -13.17 -3.45
C GLU A 296 -13.85 -13.62 -4.39
N ILE A 297 -12.79 -12.81 -4.54
CA ILE A 297 -11.61 -13.19 -5.34
C ILE A 297 -10.95 -14.47 -4.81
N ARG A 298 -10.84 -14.64 -3.47
CA ARG A 298 -10.31 -15.88 -2.87
C ARG A 298 -11.16 -17.09 -3.24
N THR A 299 -12.49 -16.96 -3.23
CA THR A 299 -13.42 -18.01 -3.66
C THR A 299 -13.19 -18.36 -5.13
N LEU A 300 -13.20 -17.35 -6.00
CA LEU A 300 -13.10 -17.54 -7.46
C LEU A 300 -11.74 -18.07 -7.91
N MET A 301 -10.65 -17.50 -7.39
CA MET A 301 -9.30 -17.75 -7.86
C MET A 301 -8.60 -18.91 -7.13
N TRP A 302 -8.85 -19.06 -5.83
CA TRP A 302 -8.14 -20.02 -4.98
C TRP A 302 -9.04 -21.10 -4.37
N GLN A 303 -10.36 -21.06 -4.61
CA GLN A 303 -11.34 -21.96 -3.98
C GLN A 303 -11.23 -21.93 -2.45
N GLN A 304 -10.94 -20.75 -1.91
CA GLN A 304 -10.64 -20.52 -0.51
C GLN A 304 -11.77 -19.71 0.14
N ALA A 305 -12.16 -20.08 1.36
CA ALA A 305 -13.13 -19.31 2.10
C ALA A 305 -12.58 -17.91 2.45
N SER A 306 -13.48 -16.93 2.51
CA SER A 306 -13.13 -15.59 2.97
C SER A 306 -12.74 -15.63 4.45
N HIS A 307 -11.65 -14.96 4.78
CA HIS A 307 -11.19 -14.78 6.15
C HIS A 307 -10.48 -13.44 6.28
N SER A 308 -10.94 -12.62 7.21
CA SER A 308 -10.38 -11.29 7.49
C SER A 308 -9.15 -11.41 8.40
N PRO A 309 -8.02 -10.75 8.10
CA PRO A 309 -6.90 -10.65 9.04
C PRO A 309 -7.38 -10.23 10.44
N ARG A 310 -6.88 -10.93 11.47
CA ARG A 310 -7.34 -10.78 12.86
C ARG A 310 -7.29 -9.33 13.37
N ILE A 311 -6.30 -8.55 12.91
CA ILE A 311 -6.10 -7.17 13.33
C ILE A 311 -7.20 -6.21 12.82
N TRP A 312 -8.05 -6.64 11.87
CA TRP A 312 -9.16 -5.81 11.39
C TRP A 312 -10.40 -5.89 12.28
N ALA A 313 -10.41 -6.81 13.25
CA ALA A 313 -11.49 -7.01 14.21
C ALA A 313 -11.18 -6.39 15.59
N THR A 314 -10.07 -5.66 15.72
CA THR A 314 -9.64 -4.96 16.94
C THR A 314 -9.87 -3.47 16.79
#